data_AF-A0A177KKG3-F1
#
_entry.id   AF-A0A177KKG3-F1
#
_cell.length_a   1.000
_cell.length_b   1.000
_cell.length_c   1.000
_cell.angle_alpha   90.00
_cell.angle_beta   90.00
_cell.angle_gamma   90.00
#
_symmetry.space_group_name_H-M   'P 1'
#
loop_
_entity.id
_entity.type
_entity.pdbx_description
1 polymer ?
#
loop_
_entity_poly.entity_id
_entity_poly.type
_entity_poly.pdbx_seq_one_letter_code
_entity_poly.pdbx_strand_id
1 'polypeptide(L)'
;MQFLLGCLGIILLLVIVILIVQWIFGNIVAVIGIALAAWGIYEWYKNRNLNVKSKVPSILVILGLMLTFGWFILKPEAVPEVAEEEIQETNGTVDMATDSGNETSEEPVNDEKENTKLIAGTVTSVTDGDTIKVDMDGKEETIRLILVDTPETKHPQLGKQPLGEEASAFTTERLSGKEIEIEPGVEERDQYGRLLAYVYMDDKMFNKTLVEEGYARVAVYPPNTEHLEELETAQATAKEKGIGIWEIENYTKEDGYDATAYEPEPEPESVVAPEPEPVVEEEQEPVVVEEPEPQQESVYYDNCSDARAAGAAPVYQGEPGYGSHLDRDGDGIGCDK
;
A
#
# COMPACT_ATOMS: atom_id res chain seq x y z
N MET A 1 -54.74 44.46 9.01
CA MET A 1 -53.42 44.50 8.34
C MET A 1 -52.24 44.50 9.32
N GLN A 2 -52.24 45.23 10.44
CA GLN A 2 -51.12 45.23 11.41
C GLN A 2 -50.82 43.86 12.06
N PHE A 3 -51.82 43.04 12.35
CA PHE A 3 -51.60 41.69 12.91
C PHE A 3 -50.95 40.70 11.94
N LEU A 4 -51.18 40.85 10.63
CA LEU A 4 -50.59 39.98 9.61
C LEU A 4 -49.11 40.29 9.36
N LEU A 5 -48.71 41.57 9.46
CA LEU A 5 -47.30 41.96 9.36
C LEU A 5 -46.48 41.47 10.58
N GLY A 6 -47.08 41.42 11.77
CA GLY A 6 -46.42 40.93 12.98
C GLY A 6 -46.08 39.43 12.91
N CYS A 7 -47.00 38.60 12.44
CA CYS A 7 -46.76 37.16 12.29
C CYS A 7 -45.71 36.84 11.23
N LEU A 8 -45.68 37.59 10.12
CA LEU A 8 -44.68 37.41 9.06
C LEU A 8 -43.27 37.73 9.57
N GLY A 9 -43.12 38.75 10.42
CA GLY A 9 -41.83 39.08 11.05
C GLY A 9 -41.33 37.98 12.00
N ILE A 10 -42.22 37.36 12.77
CA ILE A 10 -41.86 36.26 13.69
C ILE A 10 -41.45 35.01 12.90
N ILE A 11 -42.18 34.67 11.83
CA ILE A 11 -41.85 33.53 10.97
C ILE A 11 -40.49 33.75 10.29
N LEU A 12 -40.22 34.95 9.78
CA LEU A 12 -38.92 35.28 9.18
C LEU A 12 -37.77 35.14 10.20
N LEU A 13 -37.97 35.60 11.43
CA LEU A 13 -36.97 35.48 12.49
C LEU A 13 -36.70 34.00 12.83
N LEU A 14 -37.75 33.18 12.94
CA LEU A 14 -37.60 31.75 13.20
C LEU A 14 -36.86 31.02 12.06
N VAL A 15 -37.15 31.35 10.80
CA VAL A 15 -36.42 30.78 9.64
C VAL A 15 -34.95 31.19 9.69
N ILE A 16 -34.64 32.45 9.98
CA ILE A 16 -33.25 32.92 10.12
C ILE A 16 -32.53 32.17 11.24
N VAL A 17 -33.17 31.98 12.40
CA VAL A 17 -32.58 31.22 13.51
C VAL A 17 -32.32 29.77 13.11
N ILE A 18 -33.26 29.11 12.43
CA ILE A 18 -33.08 27.73 11.95
C ILE A 18 -31.93 27.63 10.97
N LEU A 19 -31.82 28.56 10.00
CA LEU A 19 -30.72 28.60 9.05
C LEU A 19 -29.37 28.83 9.74
N ILE A 20 -29.33 29.71 10.76
CA ILE A 20 -28.12 29.92 11.58
C ILE A 20 -27.76 28.66 12.35
N VAL A 21 -28.74 27.97 12.93
CA VAL A 21 -28.51 26.72 13.67
C VAL A 21 -28.02 25.61 12.74
N GLN A 22 -28.64 25.43 11.57
CA GLN A 22 -28.19 24.49 10.55
C GLN A 22 -26.78 24.83 10.05
N TRP A 23 -26.46 26.12 9.88
CA TRP A 23 -25.13 26.58 9.54
C TRP A 23 -24.10 26.29 10.64
N ILE A 24 -24.46 26.48 11.92
CA ILE A 24 -23.60 26.18 13.08
C ILE A 24 -23.29 24.68 13.14
N PHE A 25 -24.30 23.82 13.00
CA PHE A 25 -24.11 22.37 13.05
C PHE A 25 -23.41 21.82 11.81
N GLY A 26 -23.60 22.42 10.64
CA GLY A 26 -22.92 22.05 9.40
C GLY A 26 -21.48 22.56 9.29
N ASN A 27 -21.05 23.50 10.15
CA ASN A 27 -19.73 24.12 10.06
C ASN A 27 -19.06 24.20 11.44
N ILE A 28 -18.96 23.06 12.15
CA ILE A 28 -18.36 22.99 13.50
C ILE A 28 -16.93 23.56 13.52
N VAL A 29 -16.18 23.40 12.42
CA VAL A 29 -14.83 23.96 12.23
C VAL A 29 -14.84 25.50 12.23
N ALA A 30 -15.84 26.12 11.60
CA ALA A 30 -15.98 27.57 11.61
C ALA A 30 -16.34 28.10 13.01
N VAL A 31 -17.15 27.36 13.78
CA VAL A 31 -17.48 27.72 15.16
C VAL A 31 -16.24 27.68 16.05
N ILE A 32 -15.42 26.63 15.91
CA ILE A 32 -14.12 26.50 16.60
C ILE A 32 -13.19 27.67 16.20
N GLY A 33 -13.13 28.01 14.92
CA GLY A 33 -12.35 29.15 14.42
C GLY A 33 -12.78 30.49 15.03
N ILE A 34 -14.08 30.77 15.10
CA ILE A 34 -14.62 31.99 15.74
C ILE A 34 -14.26 32.03 17.22
N ALA A 35 -14.40 30.92 17.94
CA ALA A 35 -14.06 30.84 19.36
C ALA A 35 -12.56 31.10 19.61
N LEU A 36 -11.68 30.54 18.77
CA LEU A 36 -10.23 30.78 18.84
C LEU A 36 -9.87 32.23 18.54
N ALA A 37 -10.49 32.84 17.52
CA ALA A 37 -10.26 34.24 17.21
C ALA A 37 -10.72 35.17 18.34
N ALA A 38 -11.91 34.91 18.92
CA ALA A 38 -12.42 35.66 20.06
C ALA A 38 -11.51 35.53 21.29
N TRP A 39 -10.99 34.33 21.56
CA TRP A 39 -10.03 34.11 22.64
C TRP A 39 -8.70 34.84 22.40
N GLY A 40 -8.18 34.80 21.17
CA GLY A 40 -7.00 35.56 20.77
C GLY A 40 -7.17 37.07 20.98
N ILE A 41 -8.34 37.64 20.64
CA ILE A 41 -8.66 39.05 20.88
C ILE A 41 -8.73 39.35 22.38
N TYR A 42 -9.35 38.47 23.17
CA TYR A 42 -9.43 38.60 24.63
C TYR A 42 -8.04 38.61 25.28
N GLU A 43 -7.17 37.66 24.92
CA GLU A 43 -5.80 37.59 25.42
C GLU A 43 -4.95 38.77 24.91
N TRP A 44 -5.20 39.28 23.71
CA TRP A 44 -4.55 40.49 23.22
C TRP A 44 -4.94 41.71 24.07
N TYR A 45 -6.23 41.88 24.34
CA TYR A 45 -6.74 42.97 25.17
C TYR A 45 -6.17 42.92 26.59
N LYS A 46 -6.17 41.73 27.19
CA LYS A 46 -5.61 41.48 28.52
C LYS A 46 -4.10 41.76 28.56
N ASN A 47 -3.32 41.26 27.60
CA ASN A 47 -1.88 41.51 27.52
C ASN A 47 -1.55 42.98 27.30
N ARG A 48 -2.36 43.69 26.50
CA ARG A 48 -2.23 45.13 26.32
C ARG A 48 -2.50 45.91 27.61
N ASN A 49 -3.48 45.49 28.41
CA ASN A 49 -3.79 46.12 29.69
C ASN A 49 -2.75 45.80 30.79
N LEU A 50 -2.06 44.67 30.69
CA LEU A 50 -1.00 44.24 31.59
C LEU A 50 0.42 44.62 31.12
N ASN A 51 0.54 45.29 29.97
CA ASN A 51 1.80 45.69 29.35
C ASN A 51 2.78 44.51 29.10
N VAL A 52 2.23 43.32 28.84
CA VAL A 52 2.99 42.08 28.54
C VAL A 52 3.18 41.96 27.03
N LYS A 53 4.40 41.69 26.58
CA LYS A 53 4.71 41.45 25.16
C LYS A 53 4.58 39.95 24.84
N SER A 54 3.56 39.56 24.09
CA SER A 54 3.37 38.19 23.61
C SER A 54 2.86 38.19 22.16
N LYS A 55 3.34 37.23 21.35
CA LYS A 55 2.88 37.00 19.97
C LYS A 55 1.72 36.00 19.90
N VAL A 56 1.47 35.25 20.97
CA VAL A 56 0.43 34.22 21.06
C VAL A 56 -0.97 34.76 20.70
N PRO A 57 -1.41 35.95 21.17
CA PRO A 57 -2.72 36.46 20.82
C PRO A 57 -2.91 36.69 19.32
N SER A 58 -1.89 37.21 18.64
CA SER A 58 -1.93 37.44 17.18
C SER A 58 -1.98 36.14 16.39
N ILE A 59 -1.25 35.11 16.85
CA ILE A 59 -1.26 33.78 16.22
C ILE A 59 -2.66 33.13 16.35
N LEU A 60 -3.27 33.20 17.53
CA LEU A 60 -4.63 32.66 17.76
C LEU A 60 -5.68 33.34 16.89
N VAL A 61 -5.57 34.65 16.66
CA VAL A 61 -6.48 35.38 15.76
C VAL A 61 -6.32 34.93 14.32
N ILE A 62 -5.08 34.77 13.83
CA ILE A 62 -4.82 34.36 12.44
C ILE A 62 -5.29 32.92 12.19
N LEU A 63 -4.98 31.98 13.10
CA LEU A 63 -5.42 30.60 13.01
C LEU A 63 -6.94 30.48 13.08
N GLY A 64 -7.58 31.22 13.99
CA GLY A 64 -9.04 31.28 14.08
C GLY A 64 -9.66 31.79 12.77
N LEU A 65 -9.15 32.87 12.19
CA LEU A 65 -9.63 33.39 10.91
C LEU A 65 -9.44 32.42 9.75
N MET A 66 -8.29 31.74 9.66
CA MET A 66 -8.07 30.71 8.64
C MET A 66 -9.05 29.55 8.76
N LEU A 67 -9.36 29.07 9.96
CA LEU A 67 -10.36 28.00 10.15
C LEU A 67 -11.79 28.46 9.81
N THR A 68 -12.10 29.75 9.98
CA THR A 68 -13.42 30.29 9.60
C THR A 68 -13.58 30.48 8.09
N PHE A 69 -12.53 30.86 7.37
CA PHE A 69 -12.60 31.20 5.94
C PHE A 69 -12.05 30.10 5.02
N GLY A 70 -11.22 29.20 5.52
CA GLY A 70 -10.62 28.10 4.75
C GLY A 70 -11.65 27.09 4.24
N TRP A 71 -12.76 26.91 4.96
CA TRP A 71 -13.89 26.07 4.52
C TRP A 71 -14.57 26.61 3.24
N PHE A 72 -14.50 27.92 2.98
CA PHE A 72 -15.11 28.53 1.80
C PHE A 72 -14.25 28.35 0.53
N ILE A 73 -12.96 28.05 0.68
CA ILE A 73 -12.03 27.88 -0.45
C ILE A 73 -11.91 26.41 -0.89
N LEU A 74 -12.27 25.45 -0.03
CA LEU A 74 -12.25 24.00 -0.31
C LEU A 74 -13.66 23.40 -0.49
N LYS A 75 -14.61 24.14 -1.05
CA LYS A 75 -15.89 23.52 -1.42
C LYS A 75 -15.73 22.92 -2.82
N PRO A 76 -15.51 21.60 -2.99
CA PRO A 76 -15.61 20.98 -4.30
C PRO A 76 -17.02 21.26 -4.81
N GLU A 77 -17.11 21.81 -6.02
CA GLU A 77 -18.37 21.85 -6.75
C GLU A 77 -18.93 20.43 -6.79
N ALA A 78 -20.14 20.25 -6.27
CA ALA A 78 -20.81 18.98 -6.24
C ALA A 78 -21.01 18.51 -7.68
N VAL A 79 -20.29 17.44 -8.06
CA VAL A 79 -20.58 16.66 -9.26
C VAL A 79 -22.01 16.15 -9.10
N PRO A 80 -22.91 16.35 -10.08
CA PRO A 80 -24.28 15.86 -10.00
C PRO A 80 -24.27 14.34 -9.92
N GLU A 81 -24.89 13.83 -8.86
CA GLU A 81 -25.17 12.42 -8.59
C GLU A 81 -25.97 11.84 -9.77
N VAL A 82 -25.35 10.92 -10.51
CA VAL A 82 -26.01 10.15 -11.57
C VAL A 82 -27.06 9.26 -10.90
N ALA A 83 -28.33 9.53 -11.20
CA ALA A 83 -29.45 8.72 -10.75
C ALA A 83 -29.35 7.31 -11.37
N GLU A 84 -29.39 6.29 -10.52
CA GLU A 84 -29.62 4.90 -10.92
C GLU A 84 -31.03 4.80 -11.55
N GLU A 85 -31.10 4.60 -12.87
CA GLU A 85 -32.37 4.20 -13.51
C GLU A 85 -32.57 2.69 -13.36
N GLU A 86 -33.54 2.36 -12.50
CA GLU A 86 -34.16 1.06 -12.36
C GLU A 86 -34.95 0.73 -13.65
N ILE A 87 -34.52 -0.28 -14.41
CA ILE A 87 -35.26 -0.76 -15.59
C ILE A 87 -36.52 -1.49 -15.11
N GLN A 88 -37.68 -0.83 -15.19
CA GLN A 88 -38.99 -1.49 -15.18
C GLN A 88 -39.55 -1.60 -16.60
N GLU A 89 -39.80 -2.85 -17.00
CA GLU A 89 -40.57 -3.21 -18.19
C GLU A 89 -41.94 -2.52 -18.21
N THR A 90 -42.29 -1.87 -19.32
CA THR A 90 -43.70 -1.66 -19.67
C THR A 90 -43.96 -1.97 -21.15
N ASN A 91 -44.77 -3.00 -21.37
CA ASN A 91 -45.51 -3.22 -22.60
C ASN A 91 -46.61 -2.15 -22.73
N GLY A 92 -46.72 -1.51 -23.91
CA GLY A 92 -47.83 -0.60 -24.19
C GLY A 92 -47.76 0.06 -25.56
N THR A 93 -48.42 -0.57 -26.53
CA THR A 93 -48.59 -0.12 -27.92
C THR A 93 -49.57 1.07 -28.04
N VAL A 94 -49.37 1.89 -29.08
CA VAL A 94 -50.37 2.59 -29.94
C VAL A 94 -50.41 4.15 -29.89
N ASP A 95 -49.87 4.70 -30.97
CA ASP A 95 -50.31 5.80 -31.86
C ASP A 95 -50.29 7.31 -31.54
N MET A 96 -49.69 7.99 -32.55
CA MET A 96 -50.10 9.22 -33.27
C MET A 96 -49.69 10.62 -32.75
N ALA A 97 -48.68 11.16 -33.46
CA ALA A 97 -48.81 12.23 -34.47
C ALA A 97 -48.19 13.62 -34.18
N THR A 98 -47.35 14.04 -35.16
CA THR A 98 -47.00 15.40 -35.63
C THR A 98 -46.19 16.30 -34.68
N ASP A 99 -45.26 17.15 -35.07
CA ASP A 99 -44.62 17.60 -36.32
C ASP A 99 -43.53 18.62 -35.88
N SER A 100 -42.60 18.95 -36.78
CA SER A 100 -41.67 20.09 -36.76
C SER A 100 -40.36 19.92 -35.97
N GLY A 101 -39.28 19.93 -36.75
CA GLY A 101 -37.93 19.69 -36.30
C GLY A 101 -37.21 20.91 -35.73
N ASN A 102 -36.00 20.64 -35.27
CA ASN A 102 -34.88 21.54 -35.43
C ASN A 102 -33.60 20.70 -35.35
N GLU A 103 -32.87 20.65 -36.46
CA GLU A 103 -31.49 20.17 -36.49
C GLU A 103 -30.64 21.14 -35.68
N THR A 104 -30.03 20.64 -34.60
CA THR A 104 -28.81 21.23 -34.04
C THR A 104 -27.86 20.08 -33.81
N SER A 105 -26.75 20.11 -34.55
CA SER A 105 -25.63 19.21 -34.45
C SER A 105 -25.08 19.16 -33.03
N GLU A 106 -25.28 18.04 -32.35
CA GLU A 106 -24.50 17.68 -31.18
C GLU A 106 -23.23 16.98 -31.66
N GLU A 107 -22.10 17.67 -31.54
CA GLU A 107 -20.81 16.99 -31.55
C GLU A 107 -20.69 16.16 -30.27
N PRO A 108 -20.28 14.87 -30.34
CA PRO A 108 -19.97 14.13 -29.13
C PRO A 108 -18.70 14.71 -28.51
N VAL A 109 -18.81 15.23 -27.29
CA VAL A 109 -17.67 15.51 -26.42
C VAL A 109 -17.03 14.17 -26.10
N ASN A 110 -15.87 13.95 -26.71
CA ASN A 110 -15.00 12.82 -26.48
C ASN A 110 -14.41 12.97 -25.07
N ASP A 111 -14.83 12.13 -24.12
CA ASP A 111 -14.08 11.87 -22.90
C ASP A 111 -12.78 11.17 -23.31
N GLU A 112 -11.78 11.95 -23.71
CA GLU A 112 -10.43 11.47 -23.92
C GLU A 112 -9.82 11.19 -22.55
N LYS A 113 -9.98 9.96 -22.05
CA LYS A 113 -8.89 9.32 -21.31
C LYS A 113 -7.68 9.40 -22.24
N GLU A 114 -6.71 10.26 -21.91
CA GLU A 114 -5.42 10.22 -22.58
C GLU A 114 -4.96 8.77 -22.57
N ASN A 115 -4.72 8.22 -23.76
CA ASN A 115 -4.25 6.87 -23.95
C ASN A 115 -2.78 6.83 -23.51
N THR A 116 -2.53 6.84 -22.19
CA THR A 116 -1.22 6.55 -21.62
C THR A 116 -0.85 5.18 -22.13
N LYS A 117 0.18 5.16 -22.99
CA LYS A 117 0.62 3.96 -23.67
C LYS A 117 1.25 3.02 -22.64
N LEU A 118 0.44 2.14 -22.07
CA LEU A 118 0.91 1.07 -21.21
C LEU A 118 1.86 0.16 -22.00
N ILE A 119 2.95 -0.23 -21.36
CA ILE A 119 3.96 -1.12 -21.92
C ILE A 119 3.77 -2.49 -21.29
N ALA A 120 3.60 -3.52 -22.11
CA ALA A 120 3.50 -4.89 -21.62
C ALA A 120 4.89 -5.42 -21.22
N GLY A 121 4.93 -6.27 -20.20
CA GLY A 121 6.15 -6.99 -19.80
C GLY A 121 5.83 -8.24 -18.98
N THR A 122 6.77 -9.16 -18.89
CA THR A 122 6.66 -10.36 -18.04
C THR A 122 7.60 -10.26 -16.86
N VAL A 123 7.09 -10.39 -15.64
CA VAL A 123 7.93 -10.31 -14.43
C VAL A 123 8.78 -11.56 -14.33
N THR A 124 10.11 -11.40 -14.38
CA THR A 124 11.07 -12.51 -14.33
C THR A 124 11.46 -12.87 -12.89
N SER A 125 11.55 -11.87 -12.01
CA SER A 125 11.87 -12.07 -10.59
C SER A 125 11.53 -10.84 -9.75
N VAL A 126 11.46 -11.03 -8.44
CA VAL A 126 11.20 -9.97 -7.46
C VAL A 126 12.45 -9.77 -6.59
N THR A 127 12.87 -8.52 -6.46
CA THR A 127 14.06 -8.17 -5.66
C THR A 127 13.67 -7.93 -4.20
N ASP A 128 12.65 -7.11 -3.99
CA ASP A 128 12.00 -6.78 -2.72
C ASP A 128 10.52 -6.43 -2.99
N GLY A 129 9.79 -5.92 -2.00
CA GLY A 129 8.35 -5.67 -2.14
C GLY A 129 7.98 -4.63 -3.21
N ASP A 130 8.88 -3.68 -3.52
CA ASP A 130 8.63 -2.56 -4.43
C ASP A 130 9.61 -2.47 -5.61
N THR A 131 10.46 -3.48 -5.79
CA THR A 131 11.43 -3.58 -6.88
C THR A 131 11.32 -4.94 -7.57
N ILE A 132 10.99 -4.92 -8.85
CA ILE A 132 10.81 -6.12 -9.69
C ILE A 132 11.75 -6.09 -10.90
N LYS A 133 12.02 -7.27 -11.46
CA LYS A 133 12.69 -7.41 -12.76
C LYS A 133 11.69 -7.91 -13.78
N VAL A 134 11.72 -7.30 -14.96
CA VAL A 134 10.72 -7.51 -16.00
C VAL A 134 11.41 -7.68 -17.34
N ASP A 135 11.03 -8.71 -18.08
CA ASP A 135 11.38 -8.85 -19.48
C ASP A 135 10.43 -8.00 -20.32
N MET A 136 11.00 -7.01 -21.01
CA MET A 136 10.31 -6.11 -21.91
C MET A 136 10.90 -6.31 -23.31
N ASP A 137 10.21 -7.09 -24.14
CA ASP A 137 10.63 -7.44 -25.50
C ASP A 137 12.04 -8.09 -25.56
N GLY A 138 12.34 -9.02 -24.65
CA GLY A 138 13.62 -9.73 -24.60
C GLY A 138 14.75 -8.94 -23.93
N LYS A 139 14.45 -7.79 -23.31
CA LYS A 139 15.37 -7.01 -22.49
C LYS A 139 14.89 -7.01 -21.04
N GLU A 140 15.74 -7.51 -20.13
CA GLU A 140 15.49 -7.39 -18.71
C GLU A 140 15.70 -5.94 -18.23
N GLU A 141 14.68 -5.37 -17.61
CA GLU A 141 14.67 -4.07 -16.94
C GLU A 141 14.36 -4.26 -15.45
N THR A 142 15.00 -3.45 -14.60
CA THR A 142 14.65 -3.39 -13.17
C THR A 142 13.71 -2.21 -12.95
N ILE A 143 12.54 -2.46 -12.37
CA ILE A 143 11.50 -1.46 -12.13
C ILE A 143 11.39 -1.20 -10.62
N ARG A 144 11.44 0.07 -10.22
CA ARG A 144 11.09 0.55 -8.87
C ARG A 144 9.68 1.14 -8.92
N LEU A 145 8.79 0.60 -8.11
CA LEU A 145 7.40 1.00 -8.07
C LEU A 145 7.28 2.42 -7.53
N ILE A 146 6.66 3.31 -8.29
CA ILE A 146 6.47 4.71 -7.92
C ILE A 146 5.51 4.83 -6.72
N LEU A 147 5.76 5.85 -5.88
CA LEU A 147 4.92 6.27 -4.75
C LEU A 147 4.76 5.28 -3.61
N VAL A 148 5.38 4.10 -3.68
CA VAL A 148 5.33 3.08 -2.62
C VAL A 148 6.71 2.80 -2.08
N ASP A 149 6.79 2.50 -0.79
CA ASP A 149 8.03 2.14 -0.10
C ASP A 149 7.72 0.98 0.84
N THR A 150 8.42 -0.14 0.67
CA THR A 150 8.24 -1.36 1.45
C THR A 150 9.39 -1.51 2.44
N PRO A 151 9.22 -2.23 3.57
CA PRO A 151 10.33 -2.49 4.47
C PRO A 151 11.47 -3.25 3.78
N GLU A 152 12.69 -2.79 4.00
CA GLU A 152 13.88 -3.26 3.30
C GLU A 152 14.24 -4.71 3.68
N THR A 153 14.60 -5.53 2.70
CA THR A 153 15.05 -6.93 2.93
C THR A 153 16.55 -7.12 2.69
N LYS A 154 17.15 -6.28 1.85
CA LYS A 154 18.50 -6.48 1.30
C LYS A 154 19.37 -5.22 1.38
N HIS A 155 18.92 -4.19 2.10
CA HIS A 155 19.65 -2.92 2.15
C HIS A 155 20.98 -3.05 2.91
N PRO A 156 22.13 -2.64 2.33
CA PRO A 156 23.45 -2.87 2.93
C PRO A 156 23.65 -2.28 4.33
N GLN A 157 22.96 -1.19 4.64
CA GLN A 157 23.09 -0.47 5.93
C GLN A 157 21.93 -0.73 6.88
N LEU A 158 20.73 -0.97 6.34
CA LEU A 158 19.51 -1.10 7.15
C LEU A 158 19.23 -2.56 7.51
N GLY A 159 19.81 -3.51 6.77
CA GLY A 159 19.58 -4.93 6.97
C GLY A 159 18.15 -5.33 6.61
N LYS A 160 17.66 -6.40 7.23
CA LYS A 160 16.27 -6.85 7.12
C LYS A 160 15.41 -6.07 8.11
N GLN A 161 14.38 -5.41 7.61
CA GLN A 161 13.38 -4.73 8.41
C GLN A 161 12.17 -5.65 8.65
N PRO A 162 11.49 -5.51 9.79
CA PRO A 162 10.24 -6.23 10.07
C PRO A 162 9.23 -6.08 8.92
N LEU A 163 8.49 -7.15 8.60
CA LEU A 163 7.50 -7.15 7.51
C LEU A 163 8.06 -7.00 6.09
N GLY A 164 9.39 -6.93 5.91
CA GLY A 164 10.02 -6.81 4.60
C GLY A 164 9.97 -8.11 3.80
N GLU A 165 10.18 -9.26 4.45
CA GLU A 165 10.12 -10.55 3.78
C GLU A 165 8.69 -10.87 3.33
N GLU A 166 7.70 -10.49 4.14
CA GLU A 166 6.28 -10.61 3.89
C GLU A 166 5.87 -9.76 2.70
N ALA A 167 6.31 -8.49 2.62
CA ALA A 167 6.10 -7.64 1.46
C ALA A 167 6.74 -8.23 0.18
N SER A 168 7.98 -8.71 0.28
CA SER A 168 8.67 -9.35 -0.86
C SER A 168 7.97 -10.65 -1.29
N ALA A 169 7.48 -11.45 -0.35
CA ALA A 169 6.77 -12.70 -0.62
C ALA A 169 5.42 -12.41 -1.29
N PHE A 170 4.67 -11.40 -0.81
CA PHE A 170 3.42 -10.97 -1.41
C PHE A 170 3.60 -10.55 -2.88
N THR A 171 4.61 -9.72 -3.16
CA THR A 171 4.94 -9.32 -4.54
C THR A 171 5.37 -10.51 -5.39
N THR A 172 6.15 -11.45 -4.83
CA THR A 172 6.57 -12.67 -5.53
C THR A 172 5.39 -13.55 -5.91
N GLU A 173 4.50 -13.84 -4.96
CA GLU A 173 3.32 -14.68 -5.17
C GLU A 173 2.40 -14.12 -6.25
N ARG A 174 2.21 -12.79 -6.24
CA ARG A 174 1.29 -12.14 -7.18
C ARG A 174 1.89 -11.91 -8.54
N LEU A 175 3.14 -11.48 -8.62
CA LEU A 175 3.71 -10.99 -9.88
C LEU A 175 4.63 -11.98 -10.59
N SER A 176 5.33 -12.88 -9.89
CA SER A 176 6.39 -13.68 -10.51
C SER A 176 5.86 -14.55 -11.66
N GLY A 177 6.45 -14.42 -12.84
CA GLY A 177 6.06 -15.13 -14.06
C GLY A 177 4.74 -14.67 -14.67
N LYS A 178 4.17 -13.54 -14.22
CA LYS A 178 2.93 -12.96 -14.77
C LYS A 178 3.24 -11.87 -15.78
N GLU A 179 2.31 -11.72 -16.72
CA GLU A 179 2.26 -10.55 -17.59
C GLU A 179 1.66 -9.37 -16.81
N ILE A 180 2.25 -8.20 -17.01
CA ILE A 180 1.86 -6.94 -16.39
C ILE A 180 1.85 -5.83 -17.43
N GLU A 181 1.14 -4.76 -17.10
CA GLU A 181 1.18 -3.50 -17.82
C GLU A 181 1.93 -2.46 -17.00
N ILE A 182 2.75 -1.66 -17.68
CA ILE A 182 3.70 -0.74 -17.07
C ILE A 182 3.39 0.67 -17.57
N GLU A 183 3.16 1.56 -16.63
CA GLU A 183 2.98 3.00 -16.86
C GLU A 183 4.23 3.73 -16.34
N PRO A 184 5.16 4.15 -17.22
CA PRO A 184 6.34 4.89 -16.80
C PRO A 184 5.96 6.24 -16.19
N GLY A 185 6.71 6.65 -15.16
CA GLY A 185 6.58 8.00 -14.60
C GLY A 185 7.06 9.10 -15.54
N VAL A 186 6.70 10.34 -15.23
CA VAL A 186 7.20 11.56 -15.89
C VAL A 186 8.73 11.60 -15.86
N GLU A 187 9.32 11.30 -14.70
CA GLU A 187 10.73 10.95 -14.61
C GLU A 187 10.86 9.43 -14.77
N GLU A 188 11.43 9.00 -15.89
CA GLU A 188 11.47 7.58 -16.26
C GLU A 188 12.43 6.76 -15.40
N ARG A 189 13.53 7.34 -14.90
CA ARG A 189 14.57 6.56 -14.21
C ARG A 189 15.13 7.28 -13.00
N ASP A 190 15.50 6.49 -12.00
CA ASP A 190 16.24 7.00 -10.84
C ASP A 190 17.75 7.07 -11.07
N GLN A 191 18.46 7.57 -10.06
CA GLN A 191 19.93 7.68 -10.07
C GLN A 191 20.67 6.33 -10.16
N TYR A 192 20.00 5.21 -9.87
CA TYR A 192 20.55 3.86 -9.96
C TYR A 192 20.25 3.21 -11.32
N GLY A 193 19.50 3.90 -12.19
CA GLY A 193 19.12 3.44 -13.52
C GLY A 193 17.89 2.52 -13.53
N ARG A 194 17.16 2.38 -12.42
CA ARG A 194 15.91 1.62 -12.38
C ARG A 194 14.82 2.39 -13.10
N LEU A 195 13.96 1.70 -13.84
CA LEU A 195 12.75 2.28 -14.42
C LEU A 195 11.77 2.62 -13.30
N LEU A 196 11.25 3.83 -13.28
CA LEU A 196 10.22 4.28 -12.35
C LEU A 196 8.86 4.10 -13.03
N ALA A 197 8.01 3.25 -12.47
CA ALA A 197 6.69 2.99 -13.06
C ALA A 197 5.60 2.65 -12.03
N TYR A 198 4.37 2.81 -12.47
CA TYR A 198 3.20 2.13 -11.90
C TYR A 198 2.99 0.82 -12.64
N VAL A 199 2.65 -0.24 -11.90
CA VAL A 199 2.46 -1.58 -12.43
C VAL A 199 1.00 -1.99 -12.28
N TYR A 200 0.44 -2.56 -13.34
CA TYR A 200 -0.93 -3.04 -13.38
C TYR A 200 -0.96 -4.54 -13.67
N MET A 201 -1.88 -5.23 -12.99
CA MET A 201 -2.20 -6.63 -13.21
C MET A 201 -3.72 -6.75 -13.25
N ASP A 202 -4.26 -7.31 -14.34
CA ASP A 202 -5.71 -7.44 -14.54
C ASP A 202 -6.46 -6.11 -14.32
N ASP A 203 -5.98 -5.02 -14.93
CA ASP A 203 -6.48 -3.64 -14.77
C ASP A 203 -6.39 -3.06 -13.34
N LYS A 204 -5.79 -3.78 -12.38
CA LYS A 204 -5.59 -3.30 -11.00
C LYS A 204 -4.17 -2.77 -10.80
N MET A 205 -4.05 -1.54 -10.32
CA MET A 205 -2.75 -0.97 -9.93
C MET A 205 -2.17 -1.74 -8.73
N PHE A 206 -1.04 -2.40 -8.96
CA PHE A 206 -0.36 -3.19 -7.95
C PHE A 206 0.28 -2.30 -6.86
N ASN A 207 0.77 -1.11 -7.21
CA ASN A 207 1.28 -0.12 -6.26
C ASN A 207 0.23 0.18 -5.18
N LYS A 208 -1.01 0.49 -5.59
CA LYS A 208 -2.12 0.69 -4.66
C LYS A 208 -2.43 -0.56 -3.85
N THR A 209 -2.38 -1.74 -4.46
CA THR A 209 -2.62 -3.02 -3.75
C THR A 209 -1.62 -3.24 -2.61
N LEU A 210 -0.34 -2.91 -2.80
CA LEU A 210 0.66 -2.98 -1.72
C LEU A 210 0.28 -2.07 -0.53
N VAL A 211 -0.25 -0.88 -0.81
CA VAL A 211 -0.66 0.09 0.21
C VAL A 211 -1.95 -0.35 0.90
N GLU A 212 -2.96 -0.81 0.15
CA GLU A 212 -4.25 -1.29 0.67
C GLU A 212 -4.08 -2.47 1.63
N GLU A 213 -3.19 -3.39 1.29
CA GLU A 213 -2.90 -4.61 2.06
C GLU A 213 -1.84 -4.36 3.15
N GLY A 214 -1.37 -3.12 3.34
CA GLY A 214 -0.46 -2.75 4.42
C GLY A 214 0.97 -3.26 4.27
N TYR A 215 1.43 -3.58 3.06
CA TYR A 215 2.83 -3.96 2.79
C TYR A 215 3.73 -2.76 2.50
N ALA A 216 3.16 -1.64 2.08
CA ALA A 216 3.91 -0.44 1.73
C ALA A 216 3.30 0.83 2.33
N ARG A 217 4.16 1.81 2.63
CA ARG A 217 3.76 3.20 2.87
C ARG A 217 3.79 3.99 1.57
N VAL A 218 3.13 5.15 1.57
CA VAL A 218 3.27 6.14 0.49
C VAL A 218 4.57 6.92 0.67
N ALA A 219 5.40 6.98 -0.36
CA ALA A 219 6.66 7.71 -0.38
C ALA A 219 6.77 8.61 -1.62
N VAL A 220 6.77 9.93 -1.39
CA VAL A 220 6.62 10.91 -2.48
C VAL A 220 7.99 11.41 -2.96
N TYR A 221 8.28 11.16 -4.24
CA TYR A 221 9.47 11.66 -4.94
C TYR A 221 9.04 12.40 -6.22
N PRO A 222 8.90 13.74 -6.17
CA PRO A 222 8.54 14.53 -7.36
C PRO A 222 9.57 14.38 -8.48
N PRO A 223 9.14 14.41 -9.77
CA PRO A 223 7.83 14.86 -10.25
C PRO A 223 6.76 13.76 -10.36
N ASN A 224 7.08 12.51 -9.98
CA ASN A 224 6.18 11.37 -10.17
C ASN A 224 5.09 11.35 -9.08
N THR A 225 4.00 12.09 -9.30
CA THR A 225 2.90 12.25 -8.33
C THR A 225 1.49 11.99 -8.89
N GLU A 226 1.39 11.44 -10.11
CA GLU A 226 0.12 11.28 -10.83
C GLU A 226 -0.96 10.55 -10.03
N HIS A 227 -0.61 9.45 -9.34
CA HIS A 227 -1.56 8.63 -8.59
C HIS A 227 -1.51 8.85 -7.07
N LEU A 228 -0.99 10.01 -6.63
CA LEU A 228 -0.75 10.28 -5.21
C LEU A 228 -2.03 10.26 -4.37
N GLU A 229 -3.09 10.94 -4.82
CA GLU A 229 -4.35 11.03 -4.06
C GLU A 229 -5.01 9.66 -3.85
N GLU A 230 -4.98 8.80 -4.87
CA GLU A 230 -5.51 7.45 -4.79
C GLU A 230 -4.74 6.60 -3.76
N LEU A 231 -3.40 6.69 -3.77
CA LEU A 231 -2.54 5.95 -2.83
C LEU A 231 -2.63 6.49 -1.40
N GLU A 232 -2.75 7.81 -1.21
CA GLU A 232 -2.95 8.40 0.12
C GLU A 232 -4.29 7.96 0.73
N THR A 233 -5.33 7.86 -0.08
CA THR A 233 -6.65 7.35 0.34
C THR A 233 -6.58 5.88 0.74
N ALA A 234 -5.90 5.05 -0.04
CA ALA A 234 -5.64 3.64 0.30
C ALA A 234 -4.86 3.52 1.62
N GLN A 235 -3.82 4.33 1.79
CA GLN A 235 -3.00 4.34 2.99
C GLN A 235 -3.80 4.76 4.23
N ALA A 236 -4.63 5.79 4.13
CA ALA A 236 -5.48 6.23 5.23
C ALA A 236 -6.42 5.10 5.70
N THR A 237 -6.96 4.34 4.75
CA THR A 237 -7.81 3.17 5.03
C THR A 237 -7.03 2.05 5.72
N ALA A 238 -5.83 1.72 5.23
CA ALA A 238 -4.98 0.68 5.84
C ALA A 238 -4.52 1.08 7.26
N LYS A 239 -4.22 2.37 7.47
CA LYS A 239 -3.91 2.95 8.79
C LYS A 239 -5.07 2.84 9.77
N GLU A 240 -6.28 3.23 9.35
CA GLU A 240 -7.47 3.19 10.21
C GLU A 240 -7.78 1.75 10.67
N LYS A 241 -7.59 0.78 9.77
CA LYS A 241 -7.82 -0.64 10.05
C LYS A 241 -6.67 -1.32 10.78
N GLY A 242 -5.50 -0.67 10.88
CA GLY A 242 -4.29 -1.25 11.45
C GLY A 242 -3.88 -2.52 10.71
N ILE A 243 -3.65 -2.43 9.40
CA ILE A 243 -3.26 -3.58 8.56
C ILE A 243 -1.75 -3.59 8.35
N GLY A 244 -1.08 -4.73 8.52
CA GLY A 244 0.31 -4.94 8.12
C GLY A 244 1.27 -3.99 8.86
N ILE A 245 2.02 -3.16 8.13
CA ILE A 245 2.96 -2.17 8.72
C ILE A 245 2.31 -1.17 9.69
N TRP A 246 0.97 -1.08 9.69
CA TRP A 246 0.19 -0.22 10.59
C TRP A 246 -0.24 -0.92 11.89
N GLU A 247 0.00 -2.22 12.04
CA GLU A 247 -0.23 -2.96 13.29
C GLU A 247 0.78 -2.59 14.38
N ILE A 248 2.00 -2.21 13.96
CA ILE A 248 3.11 -1.91 14.86
C ILE A 248 3.15 -0.41 15.11
N GLU A 249 2.88 -0.02 16.36
CA GLU A 249 2.90 1.38 16.75
C GLU A 249 4.29 2.00 16.51
N ASN A 250 4.34 3.20 15.93
CA ASN A 250 5.58 3.93 15.66
C ASN A 250 6.56 3.26 14.68
N TYR A 251 6.18 2.16 14.02
CA TYR A 251 7.04 1.49 13.05
C TYR A 251 7.24 2.30 11.77
N THR A 252 6.16 2.82 11.20
CA THR A 252 6.22 3.61 9.97
C THR A 252 6.43 5.09 10.28
N LYS A 253 7.41 5.72 9.63
CA LYS A 253 7.78 7.14 9.75
C LYS A 253 7.59 7.87 8.41
N GLU A 254 7.77 9.19 8.42
CA GLU A 254 7.74 10.01 7.21
C GLU A 254 8.89 9.66 6.24
N ASP A 255 10.05 9.28 6.80
CA ASP A 255 11.30 9.01 6.10
C ASP A 255 11.66 7.52 6.01
N GLY A 256 10.74 6.61 6.36
CA GLY A 256 10.95 5.15 6.23
C GLY A 256 10.39 4.36 7.40
N TYR A 257 11.18 3.40 7.89
CA TYR A 257 10.79 2.44 8.93
C TYR A 257 11.75 2.46 10.12
N ASP A 258 11.19 2.40 11.33
CA ASP A 258 11.91 2.33 12.59
C ASP A 258 11.85 0.90 13.15
N ALA A 259 12.84 0.09 12.76
CA ALA A 259 12.94 -1.31 13.21
C ALA A 259 13.01 -1.47 14.73
N THR A 260 13.31 -0.40 15.50
CA THR A 260 13.34 -0.48 16.97
C THR A 260 11.96 -0.49 17.61
N ALA A 261 10.92 -0.08 16.86
CA ALA A 261 9.53 -0.12 17.30
C ALA A 261 8.92 -1.53 17.26
N TYR A 262 9.60 -2.48 16.58
CA TYR A 262 9.15 -3.85 16.50
C TYR A 262 9.70 -4.65 17.69
N GLU A 263 8.83 -4.96 18.63
CA GLU A 263 9.06 -6.04 19.58
C GLU A 263 8.53 -7.32 18.94
N PRO A 264 9.38 -8.27 18.50
CA PRO A 264 8.88 -9.55 18.03
C PRO A 264 8.05 -10.18 19.14
N GLU A 265 6.87 -10.71 18.80
CA GLU A 265 6.29 -11.74 19.67
C GLU A 265 7.39 -12.78 19.90
N PRO A 266 7.60 -13.24 21.14
CA PRO A 266 8.62 -14.26 21.38
C PRO A 266 8.30 -15.41 20.43
N GLU A 267 9.20 -15.68 19.49
CA GLU A 267 9.10 -16.89 18.68
C GLU A 267 8.86 -18.02 19.67
N PRO A 268 7.85 -18.89 19.46
CA PRO A 268 7.64 -20.01 20.36
C PRO A 268 8.99 -20.68 20.45
N GLU A 269 9.61 -20.61 21.64
CA GLU A 269 10.95 -21.13 21.85
C GLU A 269 10.93 -22.49 21.19
N SER A 270 11.77 -22.64 20.15
CA SER A 270 12.05 -23.93 19.55
C SER A 270 12.17 -24.87 20.74
N VAL A 271 11.17 -25.72 20.92
CA VAL A 271 11.16 -26.72 21.98
C VAL A 271 12.34 -27.56 21.56
N VAL A 272 13.50 -27.25 22.14
CA VAL A 272 14.71 -28.04 22.02
C VAL A 272 14.23 -29.40 22.50
N ALA A 273 14.02 -30.30 21.53
CA ALA A 273 13.75 -31.69 21.83
C ALA A 273 14.80 -32.07 22.87
N PRO A 274 14.40 -32.59 24.04
CA PRO A 274 15.30 -32.75 25.16
C PRO A 274 16.55 -33.47 24.66
N GLU A 275 17.70 -32.83 24.90
CA GLU A 275 19.02 -33.41 24.69
C GLU A 275 18.98 -34.85 25.23
N PRO A 276 19.27 -35.87 24.40
CA PRO A 276 19.15 -37.25 24.85
C PRO A 276 20.08 -37.44 26.04
N GLU A 277 19.51 -37.82 27.19
CA GLU A 277 20.28 -38.17 28.38
C GLU A 277 21.38 -39.18 28.02
N PRO A 278 22.58 -39.09 28.63
CA PRO A 278 23.66 -40.02 28.33
C PRO A 278 23.22 -41.43 28.72
N VAL A 279 22.94 -42.24 27.69
CA VAL A 279 22.60 -43.65 27.84
C VAL A 279 23.80 -44.34 28.45
N VAL A 280 23.63 -44.81 29.69
CA VAL A 280 24.56 -45.73 30.34
C VAL A 280 24.60 -47.00 29.50
N GLU A 281 25.78 -47.32 29.00
CA GLU A 281 26.08 -48.48 28.19
C GLU A 281 25.87 -49.76 29.03
N GLU A 282 24.67 -50.35 28.92
CA GLU A 282 24.42 -51.72 29.37
C GLU A 282 24.63 -52.70 28.20
N GLU A 283 25.38 -53.75 28.51
CA GLU A 283 25.84 -54.84 27.67
C GLU A 283 24.67 -55.54 26.94
N GLN A 284 24.74 -55.61 25.62
CA GLN A 284 23.68 -56.11 24.73
C GLN A 284 23.50 -57.64 24.80
N GLU A 285 22.24 -58.11 24.87
CA GLU A 285 21.82 -59.37 24.24
C GLU A 285 20.96 -59.06 22.99
N PRO A 286 21.06 -59.86 21.91
CA PRO A 286 20.61 -59.43 20.58
C PRO A 286 19.14 -59.80 20.34
N VAL A 287 18.31 -58.81 20.01
CA VAL A 287 16.99 -59.06 19.40
C VAL A 287 16.72 -58.09 18.25
N VAL A 288 16.68 -58.71 17.07
CA VAL A 288 16.19 -58.34 15.73
C VAL A 288 15.49 -56.97 15.59
N VAL A 289 16.11 -56.18 14.71
CA VAL A 289 15.72 -54.87 14.17
C VAL A 289 14.51 -54.97 13.23
N GLU A 290 13.52 -54.11 13.42
CA GLU A 290 12.87 -53.39 12.31
C GLU A 290 12.89 -51.89 12.67
N GLU A 291 13.58 -51.09 11.84
CA GLU A 291 13.83 -49.65 12.02
C GLU A 291 13.03 -48.83 10.99
N PRO A 292 12.43 -47.69 11.38
CA PRO A 292 11.88 -46.69 10.47
C PRO A 292 12.96 -45.73 9.95
N GLU A 293 12.79 -45.22 8.72
CA GLU A 293 13.78 -44.43 7.94
C GLU A 293 14.34 -43.17 8.65
N PRO A 294 15.64 -42.86 8.49
CA PRO A 294 16.26 -41.67 9.07
C PRO A 294 16.09 -40.42 8.19
N GLN A 295 15.97 -39.29 8.88
CA GLN A 295 15.90 -37.93 8.34
C GLN A 295 17.26 -37.55 7.71
N GLN A 296 17.20 -37.01 6.49
CA GLN A 296 18.38 -36.67 5.68
C GLN A 296 19.07 -35.39 6.16
N GLU A 297 20.28 -35.51 6.72
CA GLU A 297 21.22 -34.39 6.85
C GLU A 297 21.74 -33.99 5.46
N SER A 298 21.77 -32.69 5.17
CA SER A 298 22.23 -32.17 3.86
C SER A 298 23.75 -32.24 3.74
N VAL A 299 24.26 -33.34 3.19
CA VAL A 299 25.68 -33.50 2.82
C VAL A 299 25.93 -32.77 1.49
N TYR A 300 27.08 -32.11 1.32
CA TYR A 300 27.50 -31.44 0.08
C TYR A 300 28.95 -31.83 -0.26
N TYR A 301 29.24 -32.11 -1.53
CA TYR A 301 30.58 -32.44 -2.03
C TYR A 301 31.01 -31.44 -3.11
N ASP A 302 32.24 -30.90 -3.03
CA ASP A 302 32.74 -29.95 -4.02
C ASP A 302 33.00 -30.60 -5.39
N ASN A 303 33.43 -31.87 -5.42
CA ASN A 303 33.68 -32.65 -6.63
C ASN A 303 33.70 -34.17 -6.36
N CYS A 304 33.79 -34.98 -7.43
CA CYS A 304 33.78 -36.44 -7.31
C CYS A 304 34.97 -37.07 -6.59
N SER A 305 36.09 -36.35 -6.45
CA SER A 305 37.20 -36.83 -5.63
C SER A 305 36.85 -36.78 -4.16
N ASP A 306 36.16 -35.72 -3.72
CA ASP A 306 35.72 -35.54 -2.33
C ASP A 306 34.61 -36.54 -1.98
N ALA A 307 33.64 -36.74 -2.89
CA ALA A 307 32.61 -37.76 -2.73
C ALA A 307 33.20 -39.18 -2.60
N ARG A 308 34.23 -39.52 -3.38
CA ARG A 308 34.94 -40.81 -3.27
C ARG A 308 35.78 -40.92 -2.01
N ALA A 309 36.44 -39.84 -1.60
CA ALA A 309 37.22 -39.81 -0.36
C ALA A 309 36.33 -39.99 0.88
N ALA A 310 35.10 -39.48 0.83
CA ALA A 310 34.07 -39.69 1.83
C ALA A 310 33.40 -41.08 1.75
N GLY A 311 33.71 -41.89 0.73
CA GLY A 311 33.10 -43.21 0.53
C GLY A 311 31.65 -43.16 0.01
N ALA A 312 31.21 -42.00 -0.51
CA ALA A 312 29.83 -41.74 -0.90
C ALA A 312 29.55 -41.94 -2.41
N ALA A 313 30.58 -42.20 -3.23
CA ALA A 313 30.39 -42.41 -4.67
C ALA A 313 30.09 -43.90 -4.99
N PRO A 314 29.17 -44.19 -5.92
CA PRO A 314 28.36 -43.25 -6.72
C PRO A 314 27.23 -42.59 -5.90
N VAL A 315 26.90 -41.33 -6.23
CA VAL A 315 25.86 -40.54 -5.55
C VAL A 315 24.63 -40.45 -6.45
N TYR A 316 23.45 -40.88 -6.01
CA TYR A 316 22.27 -40.95 -6.88
C TYR A 316 21.38 -39.71 -6.80
N GLN A 317 20.72 -39.36 -7.90
CA GLN A 317 19.78 -38.24 -7.94
C GLN A 317 18.66 -38.41 -6.90
N GLY A 318 18.53 -37.42 -5.99
CA GLY A 318 17.57 -37.45 -4.89
C GLY A 318 18.16 -37.93 -3.56
N GLU A 319 19.40 -38.43 -3.54
CA GLU A 319 20.12 -38.72 -2.31
C GLU A 319 20.84 -37.47 -1.76
N PRO A 320 21.05 -37.39 -0.43
CA PRO A 320 21.87 -36.35 0.18
C PRO A 320 23.29 -36.38 -0.38
N GLY A 321 23.83 -35.21 -0.72
CA GLY A 321 25.12 -35.12 -1.40
C GLY A 321 25.04 -35.07 -2.92
N TYR A 322 23.88 -35.36 -3.53
CA TYR A 322 23.74 -35.22 -4.97
C TYR A 322 23.75 -33.75 -5.40
N GLY A 323 24.58 -33.44 -6.38
CA GLY A 323 24.52 -32.18 -7.11
C GLY A 323 24.75 -32.45 -8.60
N SER A 324 24.09 -31.68 -9.46
CA SER A 324 24.22 -31.82 -10.92
C SER A 324 25.66 -31.60 -11.42
N HIS A 325 26.53 -30.97 -10.62
CA HIS A 325 27.96 -30.85 -10.91
C HIS A 325 28.75 -32.16 -10.74
N LEU A 326 28.18 -33.16 -10.08
CA LEU A 326 28.76 -34.50 -9.88
C LEU A 326 28.35 -35.50 -10.97
N ASP A 327 27.25 -35.24 -11.67
CA ASP A 327 26.69 -36.05 -12.76
C ASP A 327 26.99 -35.38 -14.10
N ARG A 328 28.16 -35.71 -14.67
CA ARG A 328 28.67 -35.02 -15.87
C ARG A 328 27.84 -35.34 -17.12
N ASP A 329 27.22 -36.49 -17.20
CA ASP A 329 26.45 -36.93 -18.37
C ASP A 329 24.93 -36.95 -18.17
N GLY A 330 24.46 -36.62 -16.96
CA GLY A 330 23.06 -36.34 -16.68
C GLY A 330 22.17 -37.57 -16.63
N ASP A 331 22.73 -38.74 -16.30
CA ASP A 331 22.00 -40.01 -16.24
C ASP A 331 21.39 -40.29 -14.87
N GLY A 332 21.57 -39.39 -13.91
CA GLY A 332 21.08 -39.48 -12.54
C GLY A 332 22.03 -40.20 -11.59
N ILE A 333 23.25 -40.54 -12.03
CA ILE A 333 24.27 -41.22 -11.22
C ILE A 333 25.56 -40.38 -11.18
N GLY A 334 25.72 -39.59 -10.12
CA GLY A 334 26.91 -38.79 -9.88
C GLY A 334 28.15 -39.63 -9.58
N CYS A 335 29.29 -39.22 -10.12
CA CYS A 335 30.61 -39.80 -9.84
C CYS A 335 30.79 -41.29 -10.20
N ASP A 336 30.02 -41.79 -11.17
CA ASP A 336 30.06 -43.16 -11.67
C ASP A 336 31.23 -43.44 -12.65
N LYS A 337 31.82 -42.39 -13.23
CA LYS A 337 32.86 -42.45 -14.27
C LYS A 337 34.28 -42.07 -13.83
#